data_AF-A0A8J3DDE5-F1
#
_entry.id   AF-A0A8J3DDE5-F1
#
_cell.length_a   1.000
_cell.length_b   1.000
_cell.length_c   1.000
_cell.angle_alpha   90.00
_cell.angle_beta   90.00
_cell.angle_gamma   90.00
#
_symmetry.space_group_name_H-M   'P 1'
#
loop_
_entity.id
_entity.type
_entity.pdbx_description
1 polymer ?
#
loop_
_entity_poly.entity_id
_entity_poly.type
_entity_poly.pdbx_seq_one_letter_code
_entity_poly.pdbx_strand_id
1 'polypeptide(L)'
;MEGLSSFFLPEYRLDWFDNGPGSSNRTAAFIAVFAVSVWWFALHFKRWGYWLSLTLFSACLFFLLQTESRGGLVAVVLGLMILLGMERWHAEDSLHDVIRRRLTWLRLIALVLVFLTAGWYSGELGMRDRLVSITSGEDESTNVRLLLYSAGLSMIKDAPEGVGTDRAGDFYAQWYQPVGDTRTYLSLVNSHLTWLAEQDVAFKLAYIFAWASILALLWPSRGSGHLRMVAFAAWATLFFTGLFSRTLNLPAVWILPGLLLTGVLLERLLRRQHLQKHEAVLSLSSALASIIVLVAAAYWIPTPITIQANKILVTAGEPSSDPLWIIAPHRRVIGDKYGHSVRKYLDELGQVNIDYGVTWQASNPKRLLFAGDMTFDGPLPESVEEITLMNPGSDSIEQWQRVAVNRPLEIYLGSMGDWRRSIAWRNAAADNELWKITTLSGVMDYIPDWPRYLLDMGSGTDGSNYQNDSKSTLASGHDPFAM
;
A
#
# COMPACT_ATOMS: atom_id res chain seq x y z
N MET A 1 7.78 -14.77 40.31
CA MET A 1 8.12 -13.69 39.36
C MET A 1 7.55 -13.95 37.97
N GLU A 2 7.38 -15.21 37.54
CA GLU A 2 6.79 -15.57 36.22
C GLU A 2 5.38 -15.02 35.96
N GLY A 3 4.50 -14.95 36.96
CA GLY A 3 3.14 -14.43 36.79
C GLY A 3 3.04 -12.90 36.62
N LEU A 4 4.01 -12.14 37.13
CA LEU A 4 4.08 -10.69 36.93
C LEU A 4 4.71 -10.39 35.57
N SER A 5 5.76 -11.13 35.18
CA SER A 5 6.34 -11.00 33.84
C SER A 5 5.33 -11.37 32.76
N SER A 6 4.52 -12.43 32.90
CA SER A 6 3.51 -12.79 31.91
C SER A 6 2.34 -11.79 31.82
N PHE A 7 2.02 -11.09 32.92
CA PHE A 7 1.00 -10.04 32.93
C PHE A 7 1.53 -8.73 32.29
N PHE A 8 2.80 -8.40 32.52
CA PHE A 8 3.44 -7.21 31.95
C PHE A 8 3.96 -7.43 30.52
N LEU A 9 4.25 -8.67 30.16
CA LEU A 9 4.73 -9.15 28.86
C LEU A 9 3.82 -10.29 28.38
N PRO A 10 2.56 -9.99 27.98
CA PRO A 10 1.72 -11.01 27.38
C PRO A 10 2.43 -11.57 26.14
N GLU A 11 2.40 -12.89 25.95
CA GLU A 11 2.92 -13.55 24.74
C GLU A 11 2.25 -13.01 23.46
N TYR A 12 1.05 -12.43 23.60
CA TYR A 12 0.28 -11.83 22.54
C TYR A 12 0.28 -10.31 22.66
N ARG A 13 0.56 -9.65 21.54
CA ARG A 13 0.43 -8.19 21.42
C ARG A 13 -0.98 -7.76 21.73
N LEU A 14 -1.12 -6.64 22.44
CA LEU A 14 -2.44 -6.07 22.70
C LEU A 14 -3.11 -5.68 21.39
N ASP A 15 -4.28 -6.26 21.17
CA ASP A 15 -5.14 -5.97 20.05
C ASP A 15 -6.61 -5.96 20.50
N TRP A 16 -7.19 -4.76 20.60
CA TRP A 16 -8.58 -4.60 21.03
C TRP A 16 -9.58 -4.85 19.92
N PHE A 17 -9.15 -4.84 18.66
CA PHE A 17 -10.06 -4.87 17.52
C PHE A 17 -10.06 -6.20 16.78
N ASP A 18 -9.19 -7.15 17.13
CA ASP A 18 -9.09 -8.52 16.60
C ASP A 18 -9.31 -8.63 15.09
N ASN A 19 -8.66 -7.74 14.33
CA ASN A 19 -8.90 -7.53 12.90
C ASN A 19 -7.78 -8.13 12.02
N GLY A 20 -7.16 -9.22 12.48
CA GLY A 20 -6.09 -9.92 11.75
C GLY A 20 -4.75 -9.20 11.72
N PRO A 21 -3.86 -9.53 10.76
CA PRO A 21 -2.50 -8.98 10.69
C PRO A 21 -2.47 -7.44 10.65
N GLY A 22 -1.77 -6.81 11.60
CA GLY A 22 -1.65 -5.34 11.71
C GLY A 22 -2.70 -4.66 12.59
N SER A 23 -3.57 -5.44 13.22
CA SER A 23 -4.58 -4.98 14.18
C SER A 23 -3.99 -4.28 15.42
N SER A 24 -2.83 -4.73 15.93
CA SER A 24 -2.13 -4.07 17.04
C SER A 24 -1.75 -2.62 16.71
N ASN A 25 -1.40 -2.30 15.46
CA ASN A 25 -1.13 -0.93 15.02
C ASN A 25 -2.41 -0.06 14.99
N ARG A 26 -3.56 -0.65 14.70
CA ARG A 26 -4.85 0.06 14.73
C ARG A 26 -5.25 0.39 16.17
N THR A 27 -5.08 -0.58 17.07
CA THR A 27 -5.23 -0.41 18.52
C THR A 27 -4.29 0.69 19.03
N ALA A 28 -3.02 0.64 18.63
CA ALA A 28 -2.03 1.66 18.97
C ALA A 28 -2.41 3.07 18.48
N ALA A 29 -2.92 3.19 17.25
CA ALA A 29 -3.35 4.48 16.72
C ALA A 29 -4.51 5.09 17.51
N PHE A 30 -5.51 4.27 17.86
CA PHE A 30 -6.61 4.69 18.74
C PHE A 30 -6.10 5.18 20.10
N ILE A 31 -5.25 4.37 20.75
CA ILE A 31 -4.65 4.71 22.05
C ILE A 31 -3.80 5.98 21.95
N ALA A 32 -3.02 6.15 20.88
CA ALA A 32 -2.16 7.30 20.68
C ALA A 32 -2.94 8.62 20.61
N VAL A 33 -4.01 8.62 19.80
CA VAL A 33 -4.90 9.78 19.68
C VAL A 33 -5.60 10.06 21.02
N PHE A 34 -6.05 9.03 21.74
CA PHE A 34 -6.64 9.19 23.07
C PHE A 34 -5.65 9.75 24.09
N ALA A 35 -4.41 9.24 24.11
CA ALA A 35 -3.35 9.70 25.00
C ALA A 35 -3.05 11.20 24.83
N VAL A 36 -3.03 11.71 23.62
CA VAL A 36 -2.85 13.16 23.38
C VAL A 36 -4.10 13.94 23.80
N SER A 37 -5.28 13.38 23.54
CA SER A 37 -6.57 14.04 23.82
C SER A 37 -6.85 14.23 25.32
N VAL A 38 -6.43 13.30 26.18
CA VAL A 38 -6.69 13.38 27.63
C VAL A 38 -6.02 14.59 28.28
N TRP A 39 -5.03 15.23 27.65
CA TRP A 39 -4.42 16.48 28.14
C TRP A 39 -5.36 17.68 28.10
N TRP A 40 -6.51 17.57 27.45
CA TRP A 40 -7.59 18.57 27.56
C TRP A 40 -8.00 18.81 29.02
N PHE A 41 -8.09 17.75 29.84
CA PHE A 41 -8.47 17.90 31.25
C PHE A 41 -7.47 18.78 32.01
N ALA A 42 -6.16 18.55 31.85
CA ALA A 42 -5.11 19.35 32.46
C ALA A 42 -5.16 20.82 32.06
N LEU A 43 -5.48 21.11 30.80
CA LEU A 43 -5.58 22.47 30.30
C LEU A 43 -6.88 23.16 30.77
N HIS A 44 -7.99 22.43 30.92
CA HIS A 44 -9.28 23.00 31.27
C HIS A 44 -9.54 23.08 32.78
N PHE A 45 -9.31 21.99 33.52
CA PHE A 45 -9.65 21.86 34.95
C PHE A 45 -8.47 22.11 35.91
N LYS A 46 -7.37 22.69 35.41
CA LYS A 46 -6.18 23.07 36.20
C LYS A 46 -5.62 21.89 37.02
N ARG A 47 -5.56 22.01 38.35
CA ARG A 47 -4.87 21.07 39.26
C ARG A 47 -5.47 19.67 39.25
N TRP A 48 -6.80 19.54 39.32
CA TRP A 48 -7.46 18.23 39.29
C TRP A 48 -7.39 17.59 37.91
N GLY A 49 -7.57 18.42 36.87
CA GLY A 49 -7.40 18.00 35.49
C GLY A 49 -6.02 17.42 35.20
N TYR A 50 -4.96 18.00 35.78
CA TYR A 50 -3.59 17.49 35.62
C TYR A 50 -3.43 16.06 36.11
N TRP A 51 -3.89 15.74 37.32
CA TRP A 51 -3.79 14.38 37.87
C TRP A 51 -4.62 13.38 37.08
N LEU A 52 -5.82 13.78 36.63
CA LEU A 52 -6.65 12.95 35.77
C LEU A 52 -5.97 12.67 34.43
N SER A 53 -5.47 13.71 33.74
CA SER A 53 -4.72 13.56 32.49
C SER A 53 -3.49 12.67 32.66
N LEU A 54 -2.71 12.86 33.73
CA LEU A 54 -1.51 12.08 33.98
C LEU A 54 -1.84 10.59 34.19
N THR A 55 -2.89 10.29 34.94
CA THR A 55 -3.33 8.92 35.22
C THR A 55 -3.81 8.24 33.94
N LEU A 56 -4.71 8.89 33.19
CA LEU A 56 -5.21 8.36 31.92
C LEU A 56 -4.10 8.22 30.88
N PHE A 57 -3.21 9.20 30.78
CA PHE A 57 -2.06 9.16 29.87
C PHE A 57 -1.13 8.00 30.21
N SER A 58 -0.83 7.78 31.49
CA SER A 58 0.01 6.67 31.95
C SER A 58 -0.63 5.31 31.63
N ALA A 59 -1.94 5.17 31.82
CA ALA A 59 -2.68 3.97 31.42
C ALA A 59 -2.65 3.77 29.90
N CYS A 60 -2.83 4.82 29.10
CA CYS A 60 -2.73 4.76 27.65
C CYS A 60 -1.31 4.34 27.21
N LEU A 61 -0.28 4.92 27.81
CA LEU A 61 1.11 4.59 27.49
C LEU A 61 1.41 3.13 27.84
N PHE A 62 0.92 2.64 28.97
CA PHE A 62 1.03 1.25 29.36
C PHE A 62 0.44 0.31 28.30
N PHE A 63 -0.82 0.55 27.89
CA PHE A 63 -1.44 -0.25 26.83
C PHE A 63 -0.75 -0.07 25.48
N LEU A 64 -0.26 1.13 25.16
CA LEU A 64 0.46 1.41 23.92
C LEU A 64 1.77 0.60 23.86
N LEU A 65 2.50 0.47 24.97
CA LEU A 65 3.69 -0.39 25.03
C LEU A 65 3.34 -1.86 24.78
N GLN A 66 2.21 -2.34 25.30
CA GLN A 66 1.72 -3.72 25.05
C GLN A 66 1.33 -3.98 23.58
N THR A 67 1.05 -2.93 22.78
CA THR A 67 0.81 -3.11 21.33
C THR A 67 2.08 -3.38 20.53
N GLU A 68 3.26 -3.10 21.11
CA GLU A 68 4.57 -3.07 20.45
C GLU A 68 4.63 -2.17 19.19
N SER A 69 3.71 -1.22 19.04
CA SER A 69 3.64 -0.35 17.86
C SER A 69 4.56 0.86 17.97
N ARG A 70 5.72 0.77 17.30
CA ARG A 70 6.69 1.88 17.19
C ARG A 70 6.06 3.15 16.58
N GLY A 71 5.22 2.98 15.56
CA GLY A 71 4.54 4.09 14.89
C GLY A 71 3.57 4.82 15.82
N GLY A 72 2.84 4.09 16.67
CA GLY A 72 1.97 4.67 17.68
C GLY A 72 2.74 5.49 18.72
N LEU A 73 3.86 4.97 19.23
CA LEU A 73 4.73 5.69 20.17
C LEU A 73 5.29 6.98 19.55
N VAL A 74 5.85 6.91 18.34
CA VAL A 74 6.36 8.09 17.63
C VAL A 74 5.26 9.13 17.41
N ALA A 75 4.05 8.70 17.05
CA ALA A 75 2.92 9.61 16.85
C ALA A 75 2.50 10.33 18.14
N VAL A 76 2.43 9.64 19.28
CA VAL A 76 2.14 10.28 20.59
C VAL A 76 3.17 11.36 20.89
N VAL A 77 4.43 11.07 20.65
CA VAL A 77 5.53 11.99 20.94
C VAL A 77 5.42 13.24 20.08
N LEU A 78 5.22 13.08 18.78
CA LEU A 78 5.02 14.19 17.86
C LEU A 78 3.79 15.01 18.25
N GLY A 79 2.68 14.36 18.61
CA GLY A 79 1.46 14.99 19.11
C GLY A 79 1.69 15.83 20.38
N LEU A 80 2.43 15.29 21.35
CA LEU A 80 2.77 16.00 22.59
C LEU A 80 3.74 17.15 22.36
N MET A 81 4.74 16.99 21.49
CA MET A 81 5.64 18.08 21.11
C MET A 81 4.88 19.23 20.46
N ILE A 82 3.93 18.92 19.57
CA ILE A 82 3.03 19.91 18.97
C ILE A 82 2.19 20.60 20.04
N LEU A 83 1.56 19.84 20.94
CA LEU A 83 0.73 20.39 22.01
C LEU A 83 1.52 21.33 22.94
N LEU A 84 2.73 20.93 23.36
CA LEU A 84 3.62 21.73 24.21
C LEU A 84 4.14 22.97 23.47
N GLY A 85 4.50 22.83 22.20
CA GLY A 85 4.93 23.95 21.35
C GLY A 85 3.81 25.00 21.20
N MET A 86 2.58 24.55 20.99
CA MET A 86 1.40 25.42 20.91
C MET A 86 1.09 26.11 22.24
N GLU A 87 1.23 25.40 23.37
CA GLU A 87 1.07 25.99 24.70
C GLU A 87 2.09 27.08 24.95
N ARG A 88 3.35 26.85 24.57
CA ARG A 88 4.41 27.86 24.67
C ARG A 88 4.13 29.06 23.78
N TRP A 89 3.65 28.87 22.56
CA TRP A 89 3.29 29.95 21.65
C TRP A 89 2.17 30.83 22.21
N HIS A 90 1.23 30.24 22.97
CA HIS A 90 0.07 30.94 23.54
C HIS A 90 0.30 31.54 24.93
N ALA A 91 1.46 31.34 25.54
CA ALA A 91 1.80 31.96 26.81
C ALA A 91 2.18 33.43 26.59
N GLU A 92 1.25 34.35 26.85
CA GLU A 92 1.44 35.80 26.80
C GLU A 92 1.72 36.35 28.21
N ASP A 93 2.65 37.32 28.29
CA ASP A 93 3.48 37.91 29.38
C ASP A 93 2.88 38.17 30.80
N SER A 94 1.91 37.40 31.28
CA SER A 94 1.35 37.57 32.63
C SER A 94 2.09 36.72 33.69
N LEU A 95 2.16 37.20 34.93
CA LEU A 95 2.81 36.57 36.10
C LEU A 95 2.39 35.11 36.39
N HIS A 96 1.27 34.65 35.80
CA HIS A 96 0.87 33.24 35.73
C HIS A 96 1.83 32.34 34.91
N ASP A 97 2.76 32.94 34.16
CA ASP A 97 3.78 32.29 33.35
C ASP A 97 4.80 31.50 34.17
N VAL A 98 5.12 31.90 35.41
CA VAL A 98 6.14 31.18 36.19
C VAL A 98 5.63 29.81 36.63
N ILE A 99 4.36 29.72 37.04
CA ILE A 99 3.72 28.45 37.45
C ILE A 99 3.45 27.58 36.22
N ARG A 100 3.01 28.19 35.11
CA ARG A 100 2.75 27.49 33.85
C ARG A 100 4.07 26.94 33.25
N ARG A 101 5.15 27.74 33.21
CA ARG A 101 6.50 27.30 32.80
C ARG A 101 7.04 26.17 33.67
N ARG A 102 6.81 26.21 35.00
CA ARG A 102 7.19 25.09 35.89
C ARG A 102 6.42 23.81 35.56
N LEU A 103 5.13 23.89 35.23
CA LEU A 103 4.37 22.73 34.75
C LEU A 103 4.86 22.25 33.37
N THR A 104 5.24 23.14 32.46
CA THR A 104 5.79 22.76 31.14
C THR A 104 7.10 21.99 31.29
N TRP A 105 8.00 22.41 32.19
CA TRP A 105 9.22 21.67 32.49
C TRP A 105 8.95 20.32 33.13
N LEU A 106 7.98 20.23 34.06
CA LEU A 106 7.58 18.95 34.64
C LEU A 106 6.95 18.00 33.61
N ARG A 107 6.20 18.53 32.63
CA ARG A 107 5.66 17.77 31.50
C ARG A 107 6.76 17.28 30.57
N LEU A 108 7.76 18.12 30.27
CA LEU A 108 8.94 17.75 29.49
C LEU A 108 9.78 16.69 30.19
N ILE A 109 10.02 16.85 31.49
CA ILE A 109 10.75 15.87 32.31
C ILE A 109 9.97 14.56 32.38
N ALA A 110 8.65 14.61 32.57
CA ALA A 110 7.81 13.42 32.54
C ALA A 110 7.81 12.73 31.17
N LEU A 111 7.79 13.51 30.08
CA LEU A 111 7.90 13.00 28.70
C LEU A 111 9.27 12.34 28.47
N VAL A 112 10.35 12.98 28.91
CA VAL A 112 11.71 12.44 28.81
C VAL A 112 11.86 11.20 29.67
N LEU A 113 11.32 11.18 30.89
CA LEU A 113 11.34 10.00 31.76
C LEU A 113 10.54 8.85 31.15
N VAL A 114 9.37 9.12 30.57
CA VAL A 114 8.58 8.16 29.79
C VAL A 114 9.38 7.63 28.61
N PHE A 115 10.16 8.47 27.94
CA PHE A 115 11.02 8.06 26.83
C PHE A 115 12.20 7.21 27.29
N LEU A 116 12.82 7.58 28.42
CA LEU A 116 13.92 6.84 29.00
C LEU A 116 13.44 5.48 29.51
N THR A 117 12.26 5.41 30.13
CA THR A 117 11.67 4.13 30.54
C THR A 117 11.20 3.31 29.35
N ALA A 118 10.59 3.92 28.33
CA ALA A 118 10.23 3.21 27.09
C ALA A 118 11.47 2.75 26.28
N GLY A 119 12.55 3.54 26.29
CA GLY A 119 13.82 3.18 25.65
C GLY A 119 14.57 2.10 26.41
N TRP A 120 14.55 2.15 27.74
CA TRP A 120 15.09 1.11 28.62
C TRP A 120 14.32 -0.21 28.45
N TYR A 121 12.99 -0.15 28.56
CA TYR A 121 12.09 -1.28 28.32
C TYR A 121 12.25 -1.80 26.88
N SER A 122 12.48 -0.87 25.95
CA SER A 122 12.90 -1.09 24.58
C SER A 122 14.11 -2.05 24.48
N GLY A 123 15.17 -1.67 25.19
CA GLY A 123 16.44 -2.37 25.23
C GLY A 123 16.36 -3.79 25.77
N GLU A 124 15.53 -4.04 26.79
CA GLU A 124 15.34 -5.38 27.35
C GLU A 124 14.55 -6.32 26.44
N LEU A 125 13.70 -5.79 25.56
CA LEU A 125 12.92 -6.56 24.57
C LEU A 125 13.70 -6.90 23.27
N GLY A 126 15.02 -6.80 23.26
CA GLY A 126 15.85 -7.18 22.10
C GLY A 126 15.88 -6.15 20.96
N MET A 127 15.55 -4.87 21.21
CA MET A 127 15.74 -3.81 20.19
C MET A 127 17.20 -3.54 19.85
N ARG A 128 18.14 -3.87 20.73
CA ARG A 128 19.57 -3.65 20.48
C ARG A 128 20.06 -4.47 19.30
N ASP A 129 19.61 -5.72 19.17
CA ASP A 129 19.96 -6.60 18.05
C ASP A 129 19.33 -6.11 16.73
N ARG A 130 18.13 -5.51 16.80
CA ARG A 130 17.45 -4.89 15.65
C ARG A 130 18.01 -3.52 15.25
N LEU A 131 18.64 -2.78 16.16
CA LEU A 131 19.30 -1.50 15.84
C LEU A 131 20.65 -1.71 15.15
N VAL A 132 21.35 -2.79 15.52
CA VAL A 132 22.56 -3.25 14.83
C VAL A 132 22.22 -3.75 13.42
N SER A 133 21.11 -4.50 13.24
CA SER A 133 20.66 -4.92 11.90
C SER A 133 20.27 -3.76 10.97
N ILE A 134 19.70 -2.68 11.51
CA ILE A 134 19.35 -1.47 10.73
C ILE A 134 20.60 -0.75 10.22
N THR A 135 21.67 -0.73 11.02
CA THR A 135 22.93 -0.08 10.66
C THR A 135 23.85 -0.96 9.82
N SER A 136 23.70 -2.29 9.87
CA SER A 136 24.41 -3.24 8.99
C SER A 136 23.73 -3.44 7.63
N GLY A 137 22.51 -2.94 7.42
CA GLY A 137 21.75 -3.15 6.19
C GLY A 137 21.06 -4.52 6.07
N GLU A 138 21.11 -5.32 7.14
CA GLU A 138 20.52 -6.67 7.22
C GLU A 138 19.05 -6.67 7.65
N ASP A 139 18.49 -5.51 8.03
CA ASP A 139 17.10 -5.39 8.47
C ASP A 139 16.13 -5.39 7.29
N GLU A 140 15.83 -6.60 6.80
CA GLU A 140 14.95 -6.87 5.68
C GLU A 140 13.61 -6.10 5.77
N SER A 141 13.07 -5.92 6.98
CA SER A 141 11.80 -5.20 7.17
C SER A 141 11.89 -3.69 6.91
N THR A 142 13.01 -3.02 7.17
CA THR A 142 13.12 -1.56 7.02
C THR A 142 13.34 -1.19 5.55
N ASN A 143 14.19 -1.95 4.85
CA ASN A 143 14.40 -1.81 3.41
C ASN A 143 13.11 -2.08 2.62
N VAL A 144 12.34 -3.10 3.01
CA VAL A 144 11.03 -3.39 2.41
C VAL A 144 10.07 -2.21 2.56
N ARG A 145 10.04 -1.54 3.72
CA ARG A 145 9.17 -0.38 3.92
C ARG A 145 9.55 0.79 3.02
N LEU A 146 10.85 1.09 2.90
CA LEU A 146 11.33 2.14 2.00
C LEU A 146 10.95 1.84 0.55
N LEU A 147 11.09 0.59 0.11
CA LEU A 147 10.64 0.14 -1.23
C LEU A 147 9.12 0.33 -1.41
N LEU A 148 8.33 0.03 -0.38
CA LEU A 148 6.88 0.23 -0.42
C LEU A 148 6.49 1.73 -0.42
N TYR A 149 7.22 2.59 0.30
CA TYR A 149 7.01 4.04 0.26
C TYR A 149 7.38 4.61 -1.10
N SER A 150 8.54 4.23 -1.65
CA SER A 150 8.98 4.71 -2.95
C SER A 150 8.03 4.25 -4.05
N ALA A 151 7.62 2.98 -4.03
CA ALA A 151 6.64 2.46 -4.98
C ALA A 151 5.27 3.15 -4.82
N GLY A 152 4.80 3.38 -3.60
CA GLY A 152 3.54 4.10 -3.38
C GLY A 152 3.55 5.52 -3.95
N LEU A 153 4.70 6.21 -3.92
CA LEU A 153 4.88 7.50 -4.56
C LEU A 153 4.96 7.38 -6.09
N SER A 154 5.69 6.39 -6.62
CA SER A 154 5.72 6.11 -8.06
C SER A 154 4.33 5.79 -8.61
N MET A 155 3.51 5.02 -7.88
CA MET A 155 2.13 4.72 -8.25
C MET A 155 1.24 5.97 -8.39
N ILE A 156 1.51 7.04 -7.64
CA ILE A 156 0.76 8.30 -7.79
C ILE A 156 1.05 8.96 -9.14
N LYS A 157 2.29 8.85 -9.62
CA LYS A 157 2.74 9.33 -10.95
C LYS A 157 2.24 8.41 -12.06
N ASP A 158 2.46 7.10 -11.91
CA ASP A 158 2.22 6.09 -12.94
C ASP A 158 0.73 5.79 -13.11
N ALA A 159 -0.07 5.95 -12.04
CA ALA A 159 -1.52 5.76 -12.02
C ALA A 159 -2.27 7.01 -11.52
N PRO A 160 -2.37 8.09 -12.32
CA PRO A 160 -3.05 9.31 -11.91
C PRO A 160 -4.54 9.08 -11.60
N GLU A 161 -5.20 8.16 -12.31
CA GLU A 161 -6.60 7.78 -12.06
C GLU A 161 -6.78 6.76 -10.92
N GLY A 162 -5.67 6.32 -10.33
CA GLY A 162 -5.63 5.33 -9.27
C GLY A 162 -5.65 3.90 -9.80
N VAL A 163 -5.13 2.97 -8.99
CA VAL A 163 -5.08 1.53 -9.33
C VAL A 163 -6.34 0.76 -8.96
N GLY A 164 -7.28 1.39 -8.26
CA GLY A 164 -8.50 0.78 -7.73
C GLY A 164 -8.40 0.38 -6.26
N THR A 165 -9.54 0.41 -5.56
CA THR A 165 -9.66 0.10 -4.12
C THR A 165 -9.17 -1.30 -3.79
N ASP A 166 -8.38 -1.44 -2.73
CA ASP A 166 -7.77 -2.69 -2.26
C ASP A 166 -6.85 -3.40 -3.27
N ARG A 167 -6.43 -2.69 -4.33
CA ARG A 167 -5.50 -3.22 -5.35
C ARG A 167 -4.06 -2.76 -5.18
N ALA A 168 -3.77 -1.83 -4.28
CA ALA A 168 -2.43 -1.25 -4.21
C ALA A 168 -1.33 -2.25 -3.82
N GLY A 169 -1.63 -3.19 -2.91
CA GLY A 169 -0.68 -4.24 -2.52
C GLY A 169 -0.38 -5.21 -3.66
N ASP A 170 -1.41 -5.62 -4.40
CA ASP A 170 -1.29 -6.47 -5.57
C ASP A 170 -0.56 -5.77 -6.72
N PHE A 171 -0.89 -4.50 -6.99
CA PHE A 171 -0.23 -3.69 -8.01
C PHE A 171 1.27 -3.51 -7.70
N TYR A 172 1.60 -3.23 -6.44
CA TYR A 172 2.98 -3.22 -5.97
C TYR A 172 3.69 -4.55 -6.27
N ALA A 173 3.04 -5.65 -5.90
CA ALA A 173 3.54 -7.00 -6.12
C ALA A 173 3.76 -7.36 -7.59
N GLN A 174 3.00 -6.81 -8.54
CA GLN A 174 3.23 -7.08 -9.96
C GLN A 174 4.38 -6.25 -10.52
N TRP A 175 4.43 -4.96 -10.19
CA TRP A 175 5.17 -3.98 -11.00
C TRP A 175 6.37 -3.33 -10.32
N TYR A 176 6.38 -3.26 -8.98
CA TYR A 176 7.44 -2.57 -8.23
C TYR A 176 8.22 -3.48 -7.30
N GLN A 177 7.62 -4.60 -6.86
CA GLN A 177 8.34 -5.60 -6.07
C GLN A 177 9.52 -6.14 -6.89
N PRO A 178 10.72 -6.36 -6.31
CA PRO A 178 11.84 -6.92 -7.04
C PRO A 178 11.49 -8.29 -7.67
N VAL A 179 11.95 -8.52 -8.91
CA VAL A 179 11.74 -9.81 -9.58
C VAL A 179 12.41 -10.92 -8.76
N GLY A 180 11.69 -12.01 -8.50
CA GLY A 180 12.13 -13.12 -7.65
C GLY A 180 11.67 -13.02 -6.19
N ASP A 181 11.24 -11.86 -5.71
CA ASP A 181 10.65 -11.75 -4.36
C ASP A 181 9.22 -12.33 -4.36
N THR A 182 9.00 -13.35 -3.53
CA THR A 182 7.75 -14.11 -3.46
C THR A 182 6.79 -13.62 -2.38
N ARG A 183 7.18 -12.59 -1.61
CA ARG A 183 6.33 -12.06 -0.53
C ARG A 183 5.03 -11.48 -1.09
N THR A 184 3.96 -11.63 -0.32
CA THR A 184 2.64 -11.09 -0.66
C THR A 184 2.30 -9.95 0.29
N TYR A 185 1.84 -8.84 -0.27
CA TYR A 185 1.45 -7.65 0.48
C TYR A 185 -0.03 -7.37 0.25
N LEU A 186 -0.79 -7.26 1.34
CA LEU A 186 -2.22 -6.93 1.27
C LEU A 186 -2.45 -5.45 0.92
N SER A 187 -1.53 -4.57 1.28
CA SER A 187 -1.61 -3.14 1.01
C SER A 187 -0.22 -2.50 1.06
N LEU A 188 -0.15 -1.21 0.71
CA LEU A 188 1.02 -0.42 1.06
C LEU A 188 1.11 -0.25 2.59
N VAL A 189 2.29 0.11 3.07
CA VAL A 189 2.60 0.18 4.50
C VAL A 189 1.74 1.23 5.20
N ASN A 190 1.43 2.35 4.55
CA ASN A 190 0.77 3.49 5.20
C ASN A 190 -0.58 3.84 4.58
N SER A 191 -1.48 4.36 5.40
CA SER A 191 -2.86 4.67 5.01
C SER A 191 -2.93 5.75 3.94
N HIS A 192 -2.10 6.79 4.06
CA HIS A 192 -2.14 7.94 3.17
C HIS A 192 -1.76 7.57 1.73
N LEU A 193 -0.61 6.92 1.53
CA LEU A 193 -0.18 6.46 0.21
C LEU A 193 -1.08 5.36 -0.33
N THR A 194 -1.64 4.49 0.52
CA THR A 194 -2.62 3.50 0.06
C THR A 194 -3.81 4.20 -0.59
N TRP A 195 -4.47 5.11 0.12
CA TRP A 195 -5.62 5.82 -0.41
C TRP A 195 -5.28 6.74 -1.59
N LEU A 196 -4.13 7.39 -1.56
CA LEU A 196 -3.67 8.21 -2.69
C LEU A 196 -3.34 7.33 -3.91
N ALA A 197 -2.78 6.13 -3.77
CA ALA A 197 -2.47 5.27 -4.91
C ALA A 197 -3.72 4.59 -5.51
N GLU A 198 -4.71 4.26 -4.68
CA GLU A 198 -5.92 3.53 -5.12
C GLU A 198 -6.95 4.41 -5.83
N GLN A 199 -7.01 5.70 -5.49
CA GLN A 199 -8.08 6.60 -5.92
C GLN A 199 -7.64 7.58 -7.01
N ASP A 200 -8.62 8.25 -7.63
CA ASP A 200 -8.40 9.19 -8.72
C ASP A 200 -7.86 10.56 -8.27
N VAL A 201 -7.50 11.40 -9.24
CA VAL A 201 -7.00 12.76 -9.00
C VAL A 201 -7.96 13.60 -8.17
N ALA A 202 -9.28 13.50 -8.40
CA ALA A 202 -10.26 14.29 -7.67
C ALA A 202 -10.25 13.92 -6.17
N PHE A 203 -10.23 12.62 -5.87
CA PHE A 203 -10.09 12.15 -4.50
C PHE A 203 -8.75 12.56 -3.88
N LYS A 204 -7.62 12.41 -4.60
CA LYS A 204 -6.29 12.82 -4.12
C LYS A 204 -6.27 14.28 -3.68
N LEU A 205 -6.81 15.17 -4.52
CA LEU A 205 -6.90 16.60 -4.23
C LEU A 205 -7.83 16.88 -3.05
N ALA A 206 -9.02 16.27 -3.04
CA ALA A 206 -9.99 16.43 -1.96
C ALA A 206 -9.43 15.94 -0.62
N TYR A 207 -8.67 14.84 -0.63
CA TYR A 207 -8.06 14.25 0.54
C TYR A 207 -6.98 15.15 1.15
N ILE A 208 -6.05 15.65 0.33
CA ILE A 208 -5.01 16.57 0.79
C ILE A 208 -5.64 17.88 1.29
N PHE A 209 -6.62 18.40 0.56
CA PHE A 209 -7.33 19.61 0.95
C PHE A 209 -8.12 19.43 2.25
N ALA A 210 -8.76 18.28 2.47
CA ALA A 210 -9.46 17.97 3.71
C ALA A 210 -8.52 17.98 4.91
N TRP A 211 -7.35 17.32 4.82
CA TRP A 211 -6.34 17.37 5.88
C TRP A 211 -5.85 18.78 6.16
N ALA A 212 -5.50 19.53 5.11
CA ALA A 212 -5.05 20.92 5.25
C ALA A 212 -6.12 21.81 5.88
N SER A 213 -7.38 21.66 5.47
CA SER A 213 -8.52 22.42 6.00
C SER A 213 -8.79 22.11 7.45
N ILE A 214 -8.77 20.84 7.84
CA ILE A 214 -8.97 20.44 9.22
C ILE A 214 -7.85 20.99 10.09
N LEU A 215 -6.59 20.83 9.70
CA LEU A 215 -5.46 21.35 10.47
C LEU A 215 -5.47 22.89 10.54
N ALA A 216 -5.80 23.58 9.45
CA ALA A 216 -5.91 25.03 9.44
C ALA A 216 -7.07 25.54 10.30
N LEU A 217 -8.22 24.86 10.28
CA LEU A 217 -9.39 25.19 11.10
C LEU A 217 -9.10 24.99 12.60
N LEU A 218 -8.34 23.94 12.92
CA LEU A 218 -7.93 23.60 14.28
C LEU A 218 -6.71 24.42 14.74
N TRP A 219 -6.08 25.19 13.86
CA TRP A 219 -4.90 25.98 14.19
C TRP A 219 -5.23 26.93 15.35
N PRO A 220 -4.45 26.90 16.44
CA PRO A 220 -4.73 27.77 17.57
C PRO A 220 -4.27 29.19 17.23
N SER A 221 -5.21 30.14 17.20
CA SER A 221 -4.94 31.57 17.10
C SER A 221 -4.86 32.22 18.48
N ARG A 222 -4.21 33.38 18.62
CA ARG A 222 -4.10 34.07 19.92
C ARG A 222 -5.49 34.25 20.55
N GLY A 223 -5.66 33.77 21.79
CA GLY A 223 -6.94 33.77 22.49
C GLY A 223 -7.88 32.60 22.16
N SER A 224 -7.44 31.63 21.33
CA SER A 224 -8.19 30.39 21.09
C SER A 224 -8.24 29.50 22.33
N GLY A 225 -9.35 28.78 22.49
CA GLY A 225 -9.57 27.88 23.61
C GLY A 225 -8.63 26.67 23.58
N HIS A 226 -8.30 26.13 24.75
CA HIS A 226 -7.47 24.93 24.91
C HIS A 226 -7.98 23.71 24.12
N LEU A 227 -9.27 23.65 23.81
CA LEU A 227 -9.87 22.61 22.98
C LEU A 227 -9.26 22.56 21.58
N ARG A 228 -8.98 23.71 20.94
CA ARG A 228 -8.37 23.74 19.60
C ARG A 228 -6.97 23.17 19.58
N MET A 229 -6.17 23.51 20.58
CA MET A 229 -4.79 23.02 20.68
C MET A 229 -4.75 21.49 20.81
N VAL A 230 -5.62 20.92 21.65
CA VAL A 230 -5.72 19.47 21.83
C VAL A 230 -6.29 18.81 20.58
N ALA A 231 -7.34 19.37 19.98
CA ALA A 231 -7.90 18.88 18.73
C ALA A 231 -6.85 18.84 17.63
N PHE A 232 -6.09 19.93 17.44
CA PHE A 232 -5.00 19.99 16.46
C PHE A 232 -3.95 18.91 16.73
N ALA A 233 -3.47 18.79 17.98
CA ALA A 233 -2.49 17.79 18.35
C ALA A 233 -3.00 16.35 18.15
N ALA A 234 -4.27 16.09 18.46
CA ALA A 234 -4.90 14.79 18.25
C ALA A 234 -5.05 14.44 16.76
N TRP A 235 -5.46 15.40 15.92
CA TRP A 235 -5.52 15.23 14.46
C TRP A 235 -4.13 15.05 13.84
N ALA A 236 -3.13 15.79 14.29
CA ALA A 236 -1.74 15.59 13.88
C ALA A 236 -1.23 14.21 14.31
N THR A 237 -1.58 13.76 15.52
CA THR A 237 -1.26 12.40 16.00
C THR A 237 -1.90 11.35 15.09
N LEU A 238 -3.19 11.50 14.75
CA LEU A 238 -3.87 10.61 13.81
C LEU A 238 -3.14 10.57 12.46
N PHE A 239 -2.78 11.72 11.91
CA PHE A 239 -1.99 11.83 10.67
C PHE A 239 -0.67 11.04 10.78
N PHE A 240 0.11 11.24 11.85
CA PHE A 240 1.36 10.50 12.04
C PHE A 240 1.15 8.99 12.19
N THR A 241 0.09 8.53 12.86
CA THR A 241 -0.20 7.09 12.93
C THR A 241 -0.49 6.51 11.55
N GLY A 242 -1.17 7.27 10.68
CA GLY A 242 -1.49 6.91 9.31
C GLY A 242 -0.28 6.82 8.39
N LEU A 243 0.84 7.49 8.72
CA LEU A 243 2.09 7.44 7.96
C LEU A 243 2.88 6.14 8.16
N PHE A 244 2.69 5.43 9.27
CA PHE A 244 3.47 4.22 9.58
C PHE A 244 2.71 2.91 9.35
N SER A 245 1.38 2.96 9.30
CA SER A 245 0.55 1.76 9.17
C SER A 245 -0.79 2.06 8.48
N ARG A 246 -1.47 1.02 7.98
CA ARG A 246 -2.86 1.08 7.48
C ARG A 246 -3.85 1.11 8.64
N THR A 247 -3.87 2.22 9.38
CA THR A 247 -4.69 2.44 10.59
C THR A 247 -5.98 3.21 10.32
N LEU A 248 -5.98 4.08 9.31
CA LEU A 248 -7.09 4.98 9.04
C LEU A 248 -8.31 4.29 8.41
N ASN A 249 -8.18 3.03 8.01
CA ASN A 249 -9.32 2.24 7.53
C ASN A 249 -10.24 1.76 8.68
N LEU A 250 -9.81 1.86 9.94
CA LEU A 250 -10.63 1.51 11.09
C LEU A 250 -11.52 2.69 11.50
N PRO A 251 -12.87 2.61 11.44
CA PRO A 251 -13.74 3.72 11.81
C PRO A 251 -13.54 4.21 13.25
N ALA A 252 -13.17 3.32 14.17
CA ALA A 252 -12.97 3.66 15.58
C ALA A 252 -11.89 4.73 15.81
N VAL A 253 -10.83 4.78 14.99
CA VAL A 253 -9.77 5.79 15.16
C VAL A 253 -10.24 7.22 14.84
N TRP A 254 -11.37 7.36 14.15
CA TRP A 254 -11.94 8.64 13.74
C TRP A 254 -12.90 9.23 14.76
N ILE A 255 -13.45 8.42 15.67
CA ILE A 255 -14.49 8.86 16.62
C ILE A 255 -14.00 10.04 17.45
N LEU A 256 -12.85 9.90 18.10
CA LEU A 256 -12.34 10.93 19.01
C LEU A 256 -11.87 12.20 18.27
N PRO A 257 -11.06 12.13 17.20
CA PRO A 257 -10.76 13.29 16.36
C PRO A 257 -12.02 13.99 15.83
N GLY A 258 -13.02 13.23 15.41
CA GLY A 258 -14.32 13.74 14.96
C GLY A 258 -15.04 14.51 16.06
N LEU A 259 -15.16 13.94 17.26
CA LEU A 259 -15.77 14.62 18.41
C LEU A 259 -15.03 15.91 18.80
N LEU A 260 -13.69 15.90 18.78
CA LEU A 260 -12.89 17.09 19.05
C LEU A 260 -13.10 18.17 17.98
N LEU A 261 -13.15 17.79 16.70
CA LEU A 261 -13.45 18.70 15.60
C LEU A 261 -14.84 19.31 15.72
N THR A 262 -15.86 18.49 16.00
CA THR A 262 -17.23 18.97 16.25
C THR A 262 -17.28 19.91 17.44
N GLY A 263 -16.58 19.60 18.53
CA GLY A 263 -16.47 20.46 19.70
C GLY A 263 -15.88 21.84 19.37
N VAL A 264 -14.82 21.88 18.55
CA VAL A 264 -14.23 23.14 18.08
C VAL A 264 -15.19 23.93 17.18
N LEU A 265 -15.89 23.25 16.27
CA LEU A 265 -16.89 23.88 15.40
C LEU A 265 -18.06 24.48 16.21
N LEU A 266 -18.54 23.76 17.22
CA LEU A 266 -19.56 24.25 18.14
C LEU A 266 -19.05 25.44 18.96
N GLU A 267 -17.83 25.38 19.49
CA GLU A 267 -17.22 26.51 20.20
C GLU A 267 -17.13 27.75 19.30
N ARG A 268 -16.75 27.59 18.02
CA ARG A 268 -16.73 28.68 17.03
C ARG A 268 -18.11 29.27 16.80
N LEU A 269 -19.11 28.41 16.59
CA LEU A 269 -20.48 28.82 16.33
C LEU A 269 -21.05 29.59 17.52
N LEU A 270 -20.89 29.07 18.73
CA LEU A 270 -21.36 29.69 19.97
C LEU A 270 -20.66 31.02 20.24
N ARG A 271 -19.36 31.14 19.93
CA ARG A 271 -18.60 32.39 20.08
C ARG A 271 -18.71 33.33 18.86
N ARG A 272 -19.51 32.97 17.84
CA ARG A 272 -19.65 33.69 16.55
C ARG A 272 -18.30 34.02 15.89
N GLN A 273 -17.35 33.09 15.99
CA GLN A 273 -16.01 33.24 15.42
C GLN A 273 -15.99 32.72 13.97
N HIS A 274 -16.06 33.65 13.03
CA HIS A 274 -15.93 33.35 11.60
C HIS A 274 -14.54 32.83 11.24
N LEU A 275 -14.45 32.10 10.12
CA LEU A 275 -13.17 31.69 9.52
C LEU A 275 -12.36 32.94 9.18
N GLN A 276 -11.17 33.07 9.76
CA GLN A 276 -10.33 34.23 9.50
C GLN A 276 -9.68 34.05 8.11
N LYS A 277 -9.54 35.14 7.34
CA LYS A 277 -8.99 35.08 5.97
C LYS A 277 -7.62 34.39 5.93
N HIS A 278 -6.79 34.58 6.95
CA HIS A 278 -5.47 33.94 7.03
C HIS A 278 -5.55 32.43 7.28
N GLU A 279 -6.56 31.93 8.01
CA GLU A 279 -6.77 30.48 8.20
C GLU A 279 -7.09 29.83 6.85
N ALA A 280 -7.96 30.48 6.05
CA ALA A 280 -8.27 30.02 4.69
C ALA A 280 -7.05 30.05 3.76
N VAL A 281 -6.27 31.14 3.79
CA VAL A 281 -5.03 31.25 3.00
C VAL A 281 -4.00 30.21 3.42
N LEU A 282 -3.82 29.97 4.73
CA LEU A 282 -2.91 28.94 5.25
C LEU A 282 -3.34 27.54 4.83
N SER A 283 -4.65 27.24 4.86
CA SER A 283 -5.20 25.98 4.37
C SER A 283 -4.89 25.78 2.89
N LEU A 284 -5.17 26.78 2.06
CA LEU A 284 -4.96 26.69 0.62
C LEU A 284 -3.47 26.59 0.27
N SER A 285 -2.62 27.38 0.92
CA SER A 285 -1.17 27.38 0.67
C SER A 285 -0.52 26.08 1.14
N SER A 286 -0.92 25.54 2.30
CA SER A 286 -0.41 24.25 2.79
C SER A 286 -0.89 23.07 1.95
N ALA A 287 -2.14 23.08 1.47
CA ALA A 287 -2.63 22.09 0.52
C ALA A 287 -1.83 22.12 -0.79
N LEU A 288 -1.67 23.32 -1.37
CA LEU A 288 -0.91 23.50 -2.62
C LEU A 288 0.56 23.08 -2.45
N ALA A 289 1.21 23.49 -1.35
CA ALA A 289 2.58 23.08 -1.05
C ALA A 289 2.70 21.56 -0.89
N SER A 290 1.73 20.91 -0.22
CA SER A 290 1.71 19.46 -0.06
C SER A 290 1.55 18.73 -1.39
N ILE A 291 0.70 19.24 -2.29
CA ILE A 291 0.55 18.71 -3.65
C ILE A 291 1.86 18.85 -4.43
N ILE A 292 2.48 20.03 -4.39
CA ILE A 292 3.76 20.28 -5.08
C ILE A 292 4.84 19.33 -4.57
N VAL A 293 4.98 19.18 -3.24
CA VAL A 293 5.96 18.27 -2.64
C VAL A 293 5.66 16.82 -3.02
N LEU A 294 4.40 16.40 -2.99
CA LEU A 294 4.01 15.03 -3.35
C LEU A 294 4.32 14.73 -4.81
N VAL A 295 3.96 15.65 -5.72
CA VAL A 295 4.25 15.52 -7.15
C VAL A 295 5.75 15.53 -7.37
N ALA A 296 6.48 16.49 -6.81
CA ALA A 296 7.94 16.55 -6.93
C ALA A 296 8.61 15.26 -6.42
N ALA A 297 8.18 14.74 -5.27
CA ALA A 297 8.67 13.47 -4.73
C ALA A 297 8.37 12.30 -5.67
N ALA A 298 7.15 12.22 -6.22
CA ALA A 298 6.75 11.16 -7.15
C ALA A 298 7.58 11.17 -8.46
N TYR A 299 7.93 12.37 -8.97
CA TYR A 299 8.77 12.51 -10.16
C TYR A 299 10.26 12.31 -9.89
N TRP A 300 10.72 12.54 -8.66
CA TRP A 300 12.13 12.38 -8.32
C TRP A 300 12.53 10.93 -8.06
N ILE A 301 11.56 10.05 -7.78
CA ILE A 301 11.82 8.63 -7.54
C ILE A 301 12.02 7.93 -8.89
N PRO A 302 13.20 7.32 -9.11
CA PRO A 302 13.46 6.58 -10.34
C PRO A 302 12.57 5.34 -10.37
N THR A 303 11.90 5.15 -11.50
CA THR A 303 11.13 3.94 -11.80
C THR A 303 11.95 3.07 -12.76
N PRO A 304 12.22 1.79 -12.42
CA PRO A 304 13.08 0.94 -13.25
C PRO A 304 12.46 0.63 -14.61
N ILE A 305 11.13 0.74 -14.71
CA ILE A 305 10.37 0.54 -15.94
C ILE A 305 9.37 1.69 -16.12
N THR A 306 9.04 1.99 -17.37
CA THR A 306 7.96 2.91 -17.70
C THR A 306 6.63 2.20 -17.49
N ILE A 307 5.82 2.71 -16.56
CA ILE A 307 4.47 2.20 -16.28
C ILE A 307 3.49 3.35 -16.46
N GLN A 308 2.38 3.08 -17.14
CA GLN A 308 1.19 3.92 -17.13
C GLN A 308 0.00 3.05 -16.81
N ALA A 309 -0.82 3.47 -15.85
CA ALA A 309 -1.91 2.66 -15.37
C ALA A 309 -3.15 3.46 -15.02
N ASN A 310 -4.30 2.79 -15.12
CA ASN A 310 -5.54 3.22 -14.52
C ASN A 310 -6.22 2.00 -13.86
N LYS A 311 -7.49 2.12 -13.50
CA LYS A 311 -8.24 1.08 -12.79
C LYS A 311 -8.41 -0.22 -13.58
N ILE A 312 -8.27 -0.17 -14.91
CA ILE A 312 -8.58 -1.29 -15.80
C ILE A 312 -7.43 -1.65 -16.74
N LEU A 313 -6.54 -0.72 -17.07
CA LEU A 313 -5.45 -0.92 -18.02
C LEU A 313 -4.11 -0.63 -17.35
N VAL A 314 -3.13 -1.49 -17.61
CA VAL A 314 -1.74 -1.25 -17.25
C VAL A 314 -0.86 -1.41 -18.47
N THR A 315 -0.21 -0.33 -18.87
CA THR A 315 0.80 -0.30 -19.91
C THR A 315 2.18 -0.33 -19.25
N ALA A 316 3.02 -1.28 -19.65
CA ALA A 316 4.40 -1.41 -19.21
C ALA A 316 5.34 -1.46 -20.43
N GLY A 317 6.51 -0.83 -20.29
CA GLY A 317 7.53 -0.77 -21.35
C GLY A 317 7.52 0.53 -22.14
N GLU A 318 8.47 0.67 -23.06
CA GLU A 318 8.53 1.82 -23.97
C GLU A 318 7.42 1.75 -25.02
N PRO A 319 6.88 2.89 -25.50
CA PRO A 319 5.87 2.88 -26.55
C PRO A 319 6.33 2.12 -27.80
N SER A 320 5.52 1.15 -28.23
CA SER A 320 5.75 0.31 -29.41
C SER A 320 4.61 0.47 -30.41
N SER A 321 4.91 0.31 -31.70
CA SER A 321 3.88 0.22 -32.75
C SER A 321 3.14 -1.12 -32.76
N ASP A 322 3.66 -2.11 -32.05
CA ASP A 322 3.10 -3.47 -31.94
C ASP A 322 3.09 -3.95 -30.49
N PRO A 323 2.23 -3.37 -29.63
CA PRO A 323 2.14 -3.77 -28.24
C PRO A 323 1.45 -5.13 -28.08
N LEU A 324 1.94 -5.96 -27.16
CA LEU A 324 1.26 -7.18 -26.73
C LEU A 324 0.12 -6.84 -25.77
N TRP A 325 -1.10 -7.25 -26.08
CA TRP A 325 -2.26 -7.07 -25.20
C TRP A 325 -2.62 -8.36 -24.47
N ILE A 326 -2.62 -8.31 -23.14
CA ILE A 326 -3.01 -9.39 -22.26
C ILE A 326 -4.38 -9.04 -21.69
N ILE A 327 -5.38 -9.82 -22.05
CA ILE A 327 -6.77 -9.58 -21.65
C ILE A 327 -7.11 -10.46 -20.44
N ALA A 328 -7.74 -9.86 -19.44
CA ALA A 328 -8.21 -10.47 -18.19
C ALA A 328 -7.24 -11.56 -17.66
N PRO A 329 -6.02 -11.17 -17.22
CA PRO A 329 -4.96 -12.11 -16.85
C PRO A 329 -5.43 -13.15 -15.83
N HIS A 330 -5.44 -14.43 -16.23
CA HIS A 330 -5.90 -15.52 -15.38
C HIS A 330 -4.77 -16.10 -14.52
N ARG A 331 -4.73 -15.71 -13.24
CA ARG A 331 -3.61 -16.03 -12.32
C ARG A 331 -3.29 -17.52 -12.18
N ARG A 332 -4.26 -18.42 -12.27
CA ARG A 332 -3.97 -19.87 -12.21
C ARG A 332 -3.15 -20.35 -13.40
N VAL A 333 -3.24 -19.67 -14.54
CA VAL A 333 -2.54 -20.04 -15.77
C VAL A 333 -1.21 -19.30 -15.87
N ILE A 334 -1.21 -17.98 -15.72
CA ILE A 334 0.00 -17.17 -15.93
C ILE A 334 0.76 -16.85 -14.63
N GLY A 335 0.25 -17.30 -13.49
CA GLY A 335 0.83 -17.16 -12.14
C GLY A 335 0.29 -15.95 -11.38
N ASP A 336 0.38 -16.01 -10.04
CA ASP A 336 -0.01 -14.91 -9.16
C ASP A 336 0.91 -13.67 -9.27
N LYS A 337 2.10 -13.84 -9.85
CA LYS A 337 3.11 -12.79 -10.06
C LYS A 337 3.41 -12.59 -11.54
N TYR A 338 2.40 -12.65 -12.41
CA TYR A 338 2.60 -12.51 -13.85
C TYR A 338 3.35 -11.22 -14.24
N GLY A 339 3.23 -10.13 -13.47
CA GLY A 339 3.99 -8.89 -13.69
C GLY A 339 5.50 -9.07 -13.50
N HIS A 340 5.93 -10.01 -12.67
CA HIS A 340 7.35 -10.40 -12.57
C HIS A 340 7.82 -11.04 -13.87
N SER A 341 7.03 -11.97 -14.41
CA SER A 341 7.32 -12.63 -15.68
C SER A 341 7.37 -11.60 -16.81
N VAL A 342 6.37 -10.72 -16.91
CA VAL A 342 6.36 -9.65 -17.92
C VAL A 342 7.61 -8.78 -17.83
N ARG A 343 7.96 -8.30 -16.62
CA ARG A 343 9.16 -7.45 -16.42
C ARG A 343 10.47 -8.15 -16.76
N LYS A 344 10.56 -9.45 -16.51
CA LYS A 344 11.75 -10.26 -16.84
C LYS A 344 12.01 -10.31 -18.35
N TYR A 345 10.96 -10.29 -19.17
CA TYR A 345 11.05 -10.38 -20.63
C TYR A 345 10.65 -9.06 -21.33
N LEU A 346 10.56 -7.95 -20.60
CA LEU A 346 9.99 -6.70 -21.13
C LEU A 346 10.83 -6.12 -22.27
N ASP A 347 12.15 -6.22 -22.17
CA ASP A 347 13.08 -5.74 -23.20
C ASP A 347 12.89 -6.48 -24.54
N GLU A 348 12.47 -7.75 -24.49
CA GLU A 348 12.24 -8.61 -25.66
C GLU A 348 10.79 -8.46 -26.18
N LEU A 349 9.82 -8.28 -25.27
CA LEU A 349 8.41 -8.07 -25.61
C LEU A 349 8.10 -6.65 -26.11
N GLY A 350 8.92 -5.66 -25.76
CA GLY A 350 8.65 -4.24 -25.99
C GLY A 350 7.55 -3.71 -25.06
N GLN A 351 6.44 -3.24 -25.64
CA GLN A 351 5.32 -2.71 -24.87
C GLN A 351 4.30 -3.80 -24.56
N VAL A 352 3.87 -3.89 -23.30
CA VAL A 352 2.82 -4.81 -22.85
C VAL A 352 1.67 -4.03 -22.23
N ASN A 353 0.47 -4.28 -22.71
CA ASN A 353 -0.78 -3.72 -22.21
C ASN A 353 -1.59 -4.82 -21.53
N ILE A 354 -1.91 -4.65 -20.25
CA ILE A 354 -2.70 -5.59 -19.47
C ILE A 354 -4.07 -4.96 -19.18
N ASP A 355 -5.10 -5.49 -19.83
CA ASP A 355 -6.48 -5.07 -19.67
C ASP A 355 -7.19 -6.00 -18.67
N TYR A 356 -7.50 -5.48 -17.49
CA TYR A 356 -8.31 -6.13 -16.45
C TYR A 356 -9.82 -5.94 -16.68
N GLY A 357 -10.21 -5.13 -17.66
CA GLY A 357 -11.59 -4.93 -18.05
C GLY A 357 -12.18 -6.16 -18.72
N VAL A 358 -13.49 -6.37 -18.49
CA VAL A 358 -14.29 -7.35 -19.25
C VAL A 358 -14.70 -6.76 -20.61
N THR A 359 -14.77 -5.43 -20.69
CA THR A 359 -15.11 -4.68 -21.90
C THR A 359 -13.85 -4.14 -22.53
N TRP A 360 -13.57 -4.61 -23.73
CA TRP A 360 -12.48 -4.21 -24.58
C TRP A 360 -12.30 -2.69 -24.69
N GLN A 361 -11.14 -2.17 -24.28
CA GLN A 361 -10.79 -0.75 -24.50
C GLN A 361 -9.57 -0.55 -25.41
N ALA A 362 -9.03 -1.63 -25.97
CA ALA A 362 -7.83 -1.55 -26.78
C ALA A 362 -8.09 -0.81 -28.11
N SER A 363 -7.43 0.34 -28.28
CA SER A 363 -7.36 1.01 -29.57
C SER A 363 -6.36 0.25 -30.45
N ASN A 364 -6.89 -0.57 -31.36
CA ASN A 364 -6.15 -1.16 -32.48
C ASN A 364 -5.02 -2.16 -32.13
N PRO A 365 -5.27 -3.21 -31.31
CA PRO A 365 -4.22 -4.16 -30.97
C PRO A 365 -3.94 -5.11 -32.13
N LYS A 366 -2.65 -5.42 -32.32
CA LYS A 366 -2.19 -6.40 -33.31
C LYS A 366 -2.01 -7.79 -32.71
N ARG A 367 -1.46 -7.87 -31.49
CA ARG A 367 -1.14 -9.12 -30.81
C ARG A 367 -1.95 -9.26 -29.52
N LEU A 368 -2.70 -10.35 -29.40
CA LEU A 368 -3.53 -10.64 -28.23
C LEU A 368 -3.11 -11.92 -27.53
N LEU A 369 -3.19 -11.87 -26.20
CA LEU A 369 -3.03 -13.00 -25.32
C LEU A 369 -4.25 -13.13 -24.41
N PHE A 370 -4.85 -14.33 -24.44
CA PHE A 370 -5.90 -14.76 -23.53
C PHE A 370 -5.36 -15.92 -22.69
N ALA A 371 -5.64 -15.93 -21.40
CA ALA A 371 -5.21 -17.00 -20.50
C ALA A 371 -6.39 -17.61 -19.76
N GLY A 372 -6.43 -18.94 -19.66
CA GLY A 372 -7.43 -19.69 -18.92
C GLY A 372 -8.83 -19.62 -19.51
N ASP A 373 -9.82 -19.84 -18.64
CA ASP A 373 -11.23 -19.92 -19.00
C ASP A 373 -11.80 -18.50 -19.12
N MET A 374 -11.56 -17.86 -20.26
CA MET A 374 -12.17 -16.58 -20.58
C MET A 374 -13.25 -16.74 -21.64
N THR A 375 -14.41 -16.14 -21.38
CA THR A 375 -15.44 -15.92 -22.39
C THR A 375 -15.30 -14.53 -22.98
N PHE A 376 -15.10 -14.43 -24.29
CA PHE A 376 -15.03 -13.19 -25.04
C PHE A 376 -16.31 -12.91 -25.85
N ASP A 377 -17.20 -12.09 -25.31
CA ASP A 377 -18.45 -11.72 -25.96
C ASP A 377 -18.28 -10.43 -26.78
N GLY A 378 -17.67 -10.54 -27.96
CA GLY A 378 -17.55 -9.43 -28.90
C GLY A 378 -16.89 -9.82 -30.22
N PRO A 379 -16.98 -8.98 -31.27
CA PRO A 379 -16.12 -9.12 -32.44
C PRO A 379 -14.69 -8.70 -32.10
N LEU A 380 -13.68 -9.43 -32.59
CA LEU A 380 -12.30 -8.97 -32.53
C LEU A 380 -12.07 -7.80 -33.51
N PRO A 381 -11.33 -6.76 -33.13
CA PRO A 381 -10.95 -5.70 -34.06
C PRO A 381 -10.26 -6.26 -35.30
N GLU A 382 -10.49 -5.64 -36.46
CA GLU A 382 -9.87 -6.06 -37.73
C GLU A 382 -8.35 -5.97 -37.72
N SER A 383 -7.77 -5.14 -36.85
CA SER A 383 -6.33 -4.96 -36.69
C SER A 383 -5.60 -6.07 -35.96
N VAL A 384 -6.31 -6.99 -35.34
CA VAL A 384 -5.69 -8.12 -34.64
C VAL A 384 -5.18 -9.11 -35.68
N GLU A 385 -3.85 -9.19 -35.77
CA GLU A 385 -3.09 -10.07 -36.66
C GLU A 385 -2.77 -11.41 -35.99
N GLU A 386 -2.48 -11.40 -34.68
CA GLU A 386 -2.08 -12.57 -33.91
C GLU A 386 -2.92 -12.77 -32.65
N ILE A 387 -3.40 -13.99 -32.44
CA ILE A 387 -4.15 -14.38 -31.25
C ILE A 387 -3.46 -15.58 -30.61
N THR A 388 -3.12 -15.46 -29.34
CA THR A 388 -2.58 -16.55 -28.52
C THR A 388 -3.52 -16.90 -27.38
N LEU A 389 -3.84 -18.19 -27.23
CA LEU A 389 -4.57 -18.74 -26.11
C LEU A 389 -3.63 -19.57 -25.24
N MET A 390 -3.57 -19.26 -23.95
CA MET A 390 -2.80 -20.01 -22.96
C MET A 390 -3.73 -20.82 -22.07
N ASN A 391 -3.62 -22.14 -22.20
CA ASN A 391 -4.40 -23.13 -21.48
C ASN A 391 -5.91 -22.82 -21.40
N PRO A 392 -6.59 -22.54 -22.54
CA PRO A 392 -8.00 -22.17 -22.55
C PRO A 392 -8.92 -23.35 -22.20
N GLY A 393 -10.02 -23.08 -21.50
CA GLY A 393 -11.07 -24.05 -21.19
C GLY A 393 -11.74 -24.67 -22.40
N SER A 394 -12.36 -25.84 -22.24
CA SER A 394 -13.14 -26.49 -23.31
C SER A 394 -14.38 -25.70 -23.69
N ASP A 395 -14.96 -24.96 -22.74
CA ASP A 395 -16.25 -24.31 -22.90
C ASP A 395 -16.18 -23.07 -23.81
N SER A 396 -14.97 -22.55 -24.09
CA SER A 396 -14.77 -21.41 -24.99
C SER A 396 -14.52 -21.81 -26.45
N ILE A 397 -14.44 -23.11 -26.79
CA ILE A 397 -14.14 -23.59 -28.15
C ILE A 397 -15.17 -23.04 -29.16
N GLU A 398 -16.46 -23.18 -28.90
CA GLU A 398 -17.53 -22.72 -29.81
C GLU A 398 -17.49 -21.20 -30.02
N GLN A 399 -17.04 -20.46 -29.01
CA GLN A 399 -16.86 -19.02 -29.12
C GLN A 399 -15.68 -18.68 -30.02
N TRP A 400 -14.53 -19.30 -29.81
CA TRP A 400 -13.33 -19.08 -30.64
C TRP A 400 -13.54 -19.52 -32.09
N GLN A 401 -14.30 -20.60 -32.32
CA GLN A 401 -14.70 -21.02 -33.66
C GLN A 401 -15.55 -19.98 -34.39
N ARG A 402 -16.31 -19.16 -33.67
CA ARG A 402 -17.07 -18.04 -34.26
C ARG A 402 -16.21 -16.80 -34.48
N VAL A 403 -15.35 -16.49 -33.52
CA VAL A 403 -14.63 -15.21 -33.44
C VAL A 403 -13.30 -15.21 -34.22
N ALA A 404 -12.63 -16.36 -34.30
CA ALA A 404 -11.30 -16.51 -34.92
C ALA A 404 -11.30 -17.51 -36.10
N VAL A 405 -12.45 -17.73 -36.75
CA VAL A 405 -12.58 -18.71 -37.85
C VAL A 405 -11.58 -18.46 -39.01
N ASN A 406 -11.36 -17.20 -39.35
CA ASN A 406 -10.51 -16.79 -40.47
C ASN A 406 -9.21 -16.12 -40.00
N ARG A 407 -8.73 -16.46 -38.80
CA ARG A 407 -7.55 -15.82 -38.20
C ARG A 407 -6.57 -16.87 -37.67
N PRO A 408 -5.25 -16.61 -37.79
CA PRO A 408 -4.25 -17.42 -37.11
C PRO A 408 -4.51 -17.44 -35.60
N LEU A 409 -4.58 -18.65 -35.04
CA LEU A 409 -4.80 -18.87 -33.61
C LEU A 409 -3.74 -19.82 -33.08
N GLU A 410 -2.88 -19.32 -32.20
CA GLU A 410 -1.92 -20.17 -31.48
C GLU A 410 -2.47 -20.58 -30.12
N ILE A 411 -2.38 -21.86 -29.79
CA ILE A 411 -2.98 -22.43 -28.59
C ILE A 411 -1.91 -23.24 -27.84
N TYR A 412 -1.58 -22.81 -26.63
CA TYR A 412 -0.62 -23.48 -25.74
C TYR A 412 -1.37 -24.28 -24.69
N LEU A 413 -1.13 -25.60 -24.62
CA LEU A 413 -1.81 -26.51 -23.70
C LEU A 413 -0.81 -27.23 -22.80
N GLY A 414 -1.06 -27.25 -21.50
CA GLY A 414 -0.29 -28.08 -20.57
C GLY A 414 -0.56 -29.58 -20.79
N SER A 415 0.50 -30.37 -20.99
CA SER A 415 0.40 -31.83 -21.18
C SER A 415 -0.13 -32.59 -19.96
N MET A 416 0.04 -32.04 -18.76
CA MET A 416 -0.43 -32.63 -17.50
C MET A 416 -1.74 -32.02 -17.01
N GLY A 417 -2.36 -31.12 -17.79
CA GLY A 417 -3.68 -30.54 -17.50
C GLY A 417 -4.82 -31.52 -17.77
N ASP A 418 -6.05 -31.01 -17.84
CA ASP A 418 -7.21 -31.83 -18.19
C ASP A 418 -7.07 -32.39 -19.62
N TRP A 419 -6.93 -33.71 -19.73
CA TRP A 419 -6.78 -34.40 -21.01
C TRP A 419 -8.01 -34.22 -21.91
N ARG A 420 -9.22 -34.06 -21.33
CA ARG A 420 -10.46 -33.85 -22.09
C ARG A 420 -10.43 -32.51 -22.81
N ARG A 421 -9.99 -31.46 -22.10
CA ARG A 421 -9.74 -30.12 -22.65
C ARG A 421 -8.72 -30.20 -23.79
N SER A 422 -7.62 -30.92 -23.60
CA SER A 422 -6.59 -31.06 -24.64
C SER A 422 -7.11 -31.75 -25.90
N ILE A 423 -7.88 -32.83 -25.76
CA ILE A 423 -8.48 -33.53 -26.91
C ILE A 423 -9.52 -32.64 -27.60
N ALA A 424 -10.38 -31.95 -26.86
CA ALA A 424 -11.40 -31.08 -27.42
C ALA A 424 -10.78 -29.99 -28.29
N TRP A 425 -9.74 -29.30 -27.80
CA TRP A 425 -9.02 -28.30 -28.58
C TRP A 425 -8.30 -28.89 -29.79
N ARG A 426 -7.67 -30.07 -29.66
CA ARG A 426 -7.03 -30.75 -30.81
C ARG A 426 -8.01 -31.10 -31.91
N ASN A 427 -9.20 -31.58 -31.55
CA ASN A 427 -10.24 -31.87 -32.53
C ASN A 427 -10.72 -30.57 -33.20
N ALA A 428 -10.97 -29.51 -32.42
CA ALA A 428 -11.40 -28.22 -32.97
C ALA A 428 -10.37 -27.56 -33.90
N ALA A 429 -9.07 -27.68 -33.60
CA ALA A 429 -8.01 -27.19 -34.47
C ALA A 429 -7.78 -28.08 -35.70
N ALA A 430 -8.07 -29.38 -35.63
CA ALA A 430 -8.02 -30.25 -36.81
C ALA A 430 -9.03 -29.81 -37.90
N ASP A 431 -10.12 -29.17 -37.48
CA ASP A 431 -11.13 -28.60 -38.39
C ASP A 431 -10.75 -27.21 -38.92
N ASN A 432 -9.64 -26.60 -38.47
CA ASN A 432 -9.20 -25.26 -38.89
C ASN A 432 -7.67 -25.17 -39.07
N GLU A 433 -7.21 -25.12 -40.32
CA GLU A 433 -5.79 -25.07 -40.68
C GLU A 433 -5.03 -23.83 -40.14
N LEU A 434 -5.75 -22.76 -39.78
CA LEU A 434 -5.14 -21.55 -39.19
C LEU A 434 -4.87 -21.71 -37.68
N TRP A 435 -5.33 -22.80 -37.07
CA TRP A 435 -5.21 -23.04 -35.64
C TRP A 435 -4.05 -23.99 -35.35
N LYS A 436 -3.07 -23.51 -34.59
CA LYS A 436 -1.86 -24.26 -34.24
C LYS A 436 -1.84 -24.56 -32.75
N ILE A 437 -1.72 -25.84 -32.42
CA ILE A 437 -1.63 -26.30 -31.02
C ILE A 437 -0.21 -26.69 -30.68
N THR A 438 0.30 -26.10 -29.60
CA THR A 438 1.57 -26.45 -28.97
C THR A 438 1.30 -27.08 -27.60
N THR A 439 1.69 -28.35 -27.43
CA THR A 439 1.55 -29.03 -26.13
C THR A 439 2.83 -28.89 -25.31
N LEU A 440 2.74 -28.27 -24.13
CA LEU A 440 3.86 -28.01 -23.23
C LEU A 440 4.08 -29.20 -22.29
N SER A 441 5.26 -29.83 -22.40
CA SER A 441 5.63 -31.00 -21.59
C SER A 441 5.85 -30.62 -20.12
N GLY A 442 5.31 -31.39 -19.18
CA GLY A 442 5.50 -31.17 -17.73
C GLY A 442 4.69 -30.02 -17.13
N VAL A 443 3.80 -29.41 -17.93
CA VAL A 443 3.01 -28.24 -17.54
C VAL A 443 1.56 -28.67 -17.26
N MET A 444 1.03 -28.27 -16.10
CA MET A 444 -0.39 -28.46 -15.74
C MET A 444 -1.21 -27.24 -16.19
N ASP A 445 -2.01 -26.65 -15.30
CA ASP A 445 -2.76 -25.43 -15.62
C ASP A 445 -1.89 -24.18 -15.61
N TYR A 446 -0.94 -24.11 -14.66
CA TYR A 446 0.02 -23.03 -14.56
C TYR A 446 1.14 -23.21 -15.58
N ILE A 447 1.34 -22.20 -16.43
CA ILE A 447 2.41 -22.12 -17.43
C ILE A 447 3.54 -21.23 -16.85
N PRO A 448 4.64 -21.83 -16.34
CA PRO A 448 5.78 -21.07 -15.87
C PRO A 448 6.49 -20.39 -17.04
N ASP A 449 7.10 -19.22 -16.78
CA ASP A 449 7.86 -18.44 -17.77
C ASP A 449 7.10 -18.24 -19.09
N TRP A 450 5.77 -18.11 -19.01
CA TRP A 450 4.90 -18.04 -20.19
C TRP A 450 5.30 -17.00 -21.26
N PRO A 451 5.92 -15.84 -20.95
CA PRO A 451 6.31 -14.90 -21.99
C PRO A 451 7.33 -15.45 -22.99
N ARG A 452 8.16 -16.41 -22.56
CA ARG A 452 9.18 -17.03 -23.42
C ARG A 452 8.55 -17.69 -24.66
N TYR A 453 7.39 -18.34 -24.51
CA TYR A 453 6.71 -18.99 -25.62
C TYR A 453 6.18 -18.01 -26.66
N LEU A 454 5.99 -16.74 -26.29
CA LEU A 454 5.55 -15.70 -27.23
C LEU A 454 6.69 -15.15 -28.08
N LEU A 455 7.93 -15.29 -27.61
CA LEU A 455 9.13 -14.78 -28.29
C LEU A 455 9.65 -15.78 -29.33
N ASP A 456 9.57 -17.08 -29.01
CA ASP A 456 10.02 -18.14 -29.90
C ASP A 456 9.26 -18.14 -31.25
N MET A 457 8.03 -17.62 -31.28
CA MET A 457 7.21 -17.46 -32.49
C MET A 457 7.88 -16.64 -33.59
N GLY A 458 8.66 -15.61 -33.24
CA GLY A 458 9.30 -14.72 -34.21
C GLY A 458 10.54 -15.31 -34.88
N SER A 459 11.07 -16.41 -34.35
CA SER A 459 12.41 -16.91 -34.71
C SER A 459 12.41 -17.99 -35.80
N GLY A 460 11.26 -18.50 -36.23
CA GLY A 460 11.14 -19.46 -37.35
C GLY A 460 11.99 -20.72 -37.25
N THR A 461 12.51 -21.07 -36.06
CA THR A 461 13.40 -22.21 -35.86
C THR A 461 12.64 -23.37 -35.22
N ASP A 462 12.66 -24.53 -35.89
CA ASP A 462 11.94 -25.75 -35.51
C ASP A 462 12.19 -26.15 -34.04
N GLY A 463 11.12 -26.16 -33.24
CA GLY A 463 11.09 -26.36 -31.79
C GLY A 463 11.43 -27.77 -31.29
N SER A 464 12.43 -28.45 -31.85
CA SER A 464 12.81 -29.81 -31.48
C SER A 464 13.83 -29.94 -30.34
N ASN A 465 14.42 -28.84 -29.82
CA ASN A 465 15.55 -28.91 -28.88
C ASN A 465 15.24 -28.62 -27.40
N TYR A 466 13.98 -28.46 -27.01
CA TYR A 466 13.63 -28.01 -25.65
C TYR A 466 13.69 -29.07 -24.52
N GLN A 467 14.10 -30.31 -24.81
CA GLN A 467 14.15 -31.39 -23.80
C GLN A 467 15.40 -31.39 -22.90
N ASN A 468 16.44 -30.58 -23.15
CA ASN A 468 17.73 -30.74 -22.46
C ASN A 468 18.06 -29.73 -21.36
N ASP A 469 17.42 -28.55 -21.28
CA ASP A 469 17.86 -27.51 -20.33
C ASP A 469 17.21 -27.56 -18.94
N SER A 470 16.12 -28.31 -18.72
CA SER A 470 15.49 -28.43 -17.40
C SER A 470 16.22 -29.38 -16.43
N LYS A 471 17.32 -30.01 -16.86
CA LYS A 471 18.14 -30.88 -16.00
C LYS A 471 19.32 -30.17 -15.31
N SER A 472 19.69 -28.95 -15.69
CA SER A 472 20.92 -28.31 -15.17
C SER A 472 20.73 -27.44 -13.92
N THR A 473 19.50 -27.07 -13.54
CA THR A 473 19.23 -26.15 -12.41
C THR A 473 18.83 -26.83 -11.09
N LEU A 474 18.79 -28.16 -11.03
CA LEU A 474 18.47 -28.92 -9.81
C LEU A 474 19.67 -29.64 -9.15
N ALA A 475 20.90 -29.41 -9.63
CA ALA A 475 22.10 -30.07 -9.12
C ALA A 475 23.16 -29.08 -8.62
N SER A 476 22.83 -28.28 -7.62
CA SER A 476 23.82 -27.64 -6.73
C SER A 476 23.30 -27.58 -5.29
N GLY A 477 22.90 -28.74 -4.78
CA GLY A 477 22.77 -28.94 -3.34
C GLY A 477 24.16 -29.00 -2.71
N HIS A 478 24.53 -27.92 -2.01
CA HIS A 478 25.64 -27.94 -1.07
C HIS A 478 25.29 -28.94 0.05
N ASP A 479 26.07 -30.01 0.16
CA ASP A 479 26.01 -30.98 1.25
C ASP A 479 26.62 -30.36 2.52
N PRO A 480 25.85 -30.13 3.60
CA PRO A 480 26.38 -29.53 4.82
C PRO A 480 27.01 -30.57 5.77
N PHE A 481 27.25 -31.81 5.34
CA PHE A 481 27.92 -32.83 6.14
C PHE A 481 29.11 -33.47 5.41
N ALA A 482 30.17 -32.69 5.20
CA ALA A 482 31.49 -33.22 4.91
C ALA A 482 32.58 -32.43 5.68
N MET A 483 33.06 -33.08 6.76
CA MET A 483 34.08 -32.70 7.77
C MET A 483 33.69 -31.71 8.87
#